data_AF-A0A1J3J9N6-F1
#
_entry.id   AF-A0A1J3J9N6-F1
#
_cell.length_a   1.000
_cell.length_b   1.000
_cell.length_c   1.000
_cell.angle_alpha   90.00
_cell.angle_beta   90.00
_cell.angle_gamma   90.00
#
_symmetry.space_group_name_H-M   'P 1'
#
loop_
_entity.id
_entity.type
_entity.pdbx_description
1 polymer ?
#
loop_
_entity_poly.entity_id
_entity_poly.type
_entity_poly.pdbx_seq_one_letter_code
_entity_poly.pdbx_strand_id
1 'polypeptide(L)'
;GGFLTHSGWNSTLESLSAGVPMVCWPFFADQQINCKFCCDEWEVGMEIGGDVKREDVEAVVRELMDGEKGNKMRDKAEEWRRLAKKATEHPSGSSVL
;
A
#
# COMPACT_ATOMS: atom_id res chain seq x y z
N GLY A 1 -9.42 0.01 -7.15
CA GLY A 1 -8.43 -0.91 -7.73
C GLY A 1 -7.44 -1.32 -6.66
N GLY A 2 -6.39 -2.05 -7.02
CA GLY A 2 -5.34 -2.44 -6.09
C GLY A 2 -4.02 -2.73 -6.81
N PHE A 3 -2.92 -2.72 -6.07
CA PHE A 3 -1.57 -2.80 -6.63
C PHE A 3 -0.78 -3.96 -6.02
N LEU A 4 -0.43 -4.96 -6.82
CA LEU A 4 0.54 -5.98 -6.44
C LEU A 4 1.95 -5.40 -6.61
N THR A 5 2.71 -5.31 -5.52
CA THR A 5 4.01 -4.66 -5.50
C THR A 5 5.02 -5.43 -4.67
N HIS A 6 6.28 -5.37 -5.09
CA HIS A 6 7.43 -5.76 -4.28
C HIS A 6 7.75 -4.83 -3.10
N SER A 7 6.93 -3.80 -2.84
CA SER A 7 7.14 -2.82 -1.76
C SER A 7 8.42 -1.97 -1.88
N GLY A 8 8.90 -1.72 -3.10
CA GLY A 8 9.95 -0.72 -3.35
C GLY A 8 9.47 0.69 -3.03
N TRP A 9 10.33 1.53 -2.44
CA TRP A 9 9.93 2.83 -1.86
C TRP A 9 9.20 3.76 -2.82
N ASN A 10 9.69 3.90 -4.06
CA ASN A 10 9.04 4.76 -5.06
C ASN A 10 7.61 4.29 -5.38
N SER A 11 7.43 2.99 -5.61
CA SER A 11 6.13 2.40 -5.90
C SER A 11 5.17 2.49 -4.70
N THR A 12 5.70 2.39 -3.48
CA THR A 12 4.92 2.63 -2.26
C THR A 12 4.42 4.08 -2.22
N LEU A 13 5.29 5.07 -2.49
CA LEU A 13 4.91 6.48 -2.52
C LEU A 13 3.89 6.80 -3.63
N GLU A 14 4.04 6.21 -4.81
CA GLU A 14 3.08 6.31 -5.91
C GLU A 14 1.70 5.79 -5.47
N SER A 15 1.66 4.62 -4.83
CA SER A 15 0.40 4.00 -4.36
C SER A 15 -0.28 4.83 -3.27
N LEU A 16 0.49 5.32 -2.28
CA LEU A 16 -0.01 6.20 -1.21
C LEU A 16 -0.56 7.51 -1.80
N SER A 17 0.16 8.12 -2.74
CA SER A 17 -0.25 9.37 -3.40
C SER A 17 -1.48 9.19 -4.29
N ALA A 18 -1.68 7.99 -4.84
CA ALA A 18 -2.83 7.65 -5.68
C ALA A 18 -4.05 7.15 -4.90
N GLY A 19 -3.90 6.86 -3.60
CA GLY A 19 -4.98 6.26 -2.80
C GLY A 19 -5.26 4.80 -3.15
N VAL A 20 -4.23 4.06 -3.55
CA VAL A 20 -4.36 2.67 -4.01
C VAL A 20 -3.86 1.71 -2.92
N PRO A 21 -4.69 0.76 -2.46
CA PRO A 21 -4.26 -0.28 -1.52
C PRO A 21 -3.36 -1.33 -2.21
N MET A 22 -2.49 -1.96 -1.43
CA MET A 22 -1.41 -2.80 -1.94
C MET A 22 -1.53 -4.26 -1.49
N VAL A 23 -1.13 -5.18 -2.39
CA VAL A 23 -0.68 -6.52 -2.01
C VAL A 23 0.84 -6.51 -2.07
N CYS A 24 1.47 -6.79 -0.95
CA CYS A 24 2.91 -6.69 -0.78
C CYS A 24 3.57 -8.06 -0.97
N TRP A 25 4.62 -8.10 -1.79
CA TRP A 25 5.42 -9.30 -2.05
C TRP A 25 6.92 -8.95 -2.09
N PRO A 26 7.55 -8.67 -0.94
CA PRO A 26 8.91 -8.16 -0.88
C PRO A 26 9.98 -9.23 -1.20
N PHE A 27 11.11 -8.81 -1.75
CA PHE A 27 12.22 -9.71 -2.13
C PHE A 27 13.58 -9.30 -1.54
N PHE A 28 13.99 -8.03 -1.63
CA PHE A 28 15.34 -7.60 -1.24
C PHE A 28 15.42 -6.15 -0.77
N ALA A 29 16.62 -5.74 -0.29
CA ALA A 29 16.91 -4.40 0.22
C ALA A 29 15.99 -4.00 1.39
N ASP A 30 15.29 -2.89 1.26
CA ASP A 30 14.38 -2.31 2.25
C ASP A 30 12.92 -2.77 2.07
N GLN A 31 12.63 -3.61 1.06
CA GLN A 31 11.27 -4.01 0.69
C GLN A 31 10.52 -4.70 1.84
N GLN A 32 11.20 -5.52 2.64
CA GLN A 32 10.60 -6.17 3.81
C GLN A 32 10.18 -5.16 4.88
N ILE A 33 10.98 -4.10 5.08
CA ILE A 33 10.66 -3.03 6.03
C ILE A 33 9.46 -2.24 5.50
N ASN A 34 9.50 -1.84 4.23
CA ASN A 34 8.39 -1.12 3.60
C ASN A 34 7.09 -1.93 3.62
N CYS A 35 7.17 -3.25 3.36
CA CYS A 35 6.05 -4.19 3.47
C CYS A 35 5.44 -4.14 4.88
N LYS A 36 6.29 -4.23 5.91
CA LYS A 36 5.85 -4.17 7.31
C LYS A 36 5.14 -2.86 7.63
N PHE A 37 5.69 -1.72 7.21
CA PHE A 37 5.01 -0.43 7.38
C PHE A 37 3.67 -0.37 6.65
N CYS A 38 3.60 -0.86 5.41
CA CYS A 38 2.35 -0.88 4.65
C CYS A 38 1.27 -1.75 5.32
N CYS A 39 1.65 -2.89 5.89
CA CYS A 39 0.71 -3.85 6.49
C CYS A 39 0.31 -3.47 7.92
N ASP A 40 1.28 -3.12 8.77
CA ASP A 40 1.09 -3.03 10.21
C ASP A 40 0.84 -1.58 10.68
N GLU A 41 1.55 -0.61 10.11
CA GLU A 41 1.54 0.78 10.60
C GLU A 41 0.56 1.66 9.84
N TRP A 42 0.52 1.51 8.51
CA TRP A 42 -0.31 2.34 7.63
C TRP A 42 -1.62 1.68 7.26
N GLU A 43 -1.72 0.36 7.43
CA GLU A 43 -2.90 -0.45 7.17
C GLU A 43 -3.42 -0.29 5.71
N VAL A 44 -2.51 -0.03 4.77
CA VAL A 44 -2.79 0.11 3.33
C VAL A 44 -2.35 -1.10 2.52
N GLY A 45 -1.71 -2.09 3.17
CA GLY A 45 -1.13 -3.26 2.55
C GLY A 45 -1.57 -4.59 3.18
N MET A 46 -1.46 -5.67 2.42
CA MET A 46 -1.45 -7.04 2.96
C MET A 46 -0.36 -7.87 2.28
N GLU A 47 0.39 -8.65 3.04
CA GLU A 47 1.46 -9.49 2.51
C GLU A 47 0.93 -10.84 2.00
N ILE A 48 1.39 -11.28 0.82
CA ILE A 48 1.00 -12.55 0.20
C ILE A 48 1.88 -13.74 0.66
N GLY A 49 3.06 -13.47 1.22
CA GLY A 49 3.97 -14.48 1.78
C GLY A 49 5.08 -14.93 0.84
N GLY A 50 5.84 -15.95 1.27
CA GLY A 50 7.07 -16.40 0.60
C GLY A 50 6.91 -17.53 -0.42
N ASP A 51 6.25 -18.63 -0.06
CA ASP A 51 5.97 -19.77 -0.95
C ASP A 51 4.52 -19.70 -1.45
N VAL A 52 4.32 -18.83 -2.45
CA VAL A 52 2.99 -18.43 -2.93
C VAL A 52 2.50 -19.37 -4.04
N LYS A 53 1.31 -19.91 -3.87
CA LYS A 53 0.60 -20.69 -4.89
C LYS A 53 -0.48 -19.86 -5.57
N ARG A 54 -1.06 -20.41 -6.64
CA ARG A 54 -2.14 -19.75 -7.39
C ARG A 54 -3.33 -19.43 -6.51
N GLU A 55 -3.66 -20.32 -5.59
CA GLU A 55 -4.81 -20.19 -4.68
C GLU A 55 -4.60 -19.05 -3.69
N ASP A 56 -3.36 -18.82 -3.24
CA ASP A 56 -3.00 -17.70 -2.35
C ASP A 56 -3.12 -16.36 -3.10
N VAL A 57 -2.68 -16.31 -4.36
CA VAL A 57 -2.87 -15.13 -5.23
C VAL A 57 -4.35 -14.84 -5.44
N GLU A 58 -5.15 -15.87 -5.74
CA GLU A 58 -6.59 -15.69 -5.91
C GLU A 58 -7.24 -15.15 -4.63
N ALA A 59 -6.93 -15.74 -3.48
CA ALA A 59 -7.50 -15.35 -2.21
C ALA A 59 -7.17 -13.89 -1.85
N VAL A 60 -5.90 -13.49 -1.98
CA VAL A 60 -5.48 -12.12 -1.64
C VAL A 60 -6.05 -11.08 -2.61
N VAL A 61 -6.16 -11.41 -3.91
CA VAL A 61 -6.76 -10.52 -4.91
C VAL A 61 -8.25 -10.35 -4.64
N ARG A 62 -8.97 -11.43 -4.32
CA ARG A 62 -10.40 -11.34 -3.96
C ARG A 62 -10.61 -10.53 -2.68
N GLU A 63 -9.78 -10.75 -1.65
CA GLU A 63 -9.88 -9.98 -0.40
C GLU A 63 -9.57 -8.49 -0.62
N LEU A 64 -8.57 -8.18 -1.45
CA LEU A 64 -8.24 -6.79 -1.80
C LEU A 64 -9.38 -6.12 -2.55
N MET A 65 -10.00 -6.80 -3.52
CA MET A 65 -11.00 -6.19 -4.40
C MET A 65 -12.37 -6.09 -3.73
N ASP A 66 -12.86 -7.19 -3.15
CA ASP A 66 -14.25 -7.30 -2.69
C ASP A 66 -14.38 -7.60 -1.18
N GLY A 67 -13.28 -7.91 -0.51
CA GLY A 67 -13.25 -8.27 0.91
C GLY A 67 -13.36 -7.09 1.88
N GLU A 68 -13.71 -7.39 3.13
CA GLU A 68 -13.83 -6.39 4.19
C GLU A 68 -12.47 -5.74 4.51
N LYS A 69 -11.38 -6.51 4.49
CA LYS A 69 -10.03 -5.98 4.68
C LYS A 69 -9.64 -5.06 3.54
N GLY A 70 -9.93 -5.44 2.29
CA GLY A 70 -9.71 -4.61 1.12
C GLY A 70 -10.49 -3.28 1.16
N ASN A 71 -11.73 -3.30 1.66
CA ASN A 71 -12.50 -2.08 1.90
C ASN A 71 -11.83 -1.16 2.93
N LYS A 72 -11.42 -1.70 4.09
CA LYS A 72 -10.71 -0.92 5.12
C LYS A 72 -9.40 -0.32 4.60
N MET A 73 -8.64 -1.10 3.81
CA MET A 73 -7.40 -0.63 3.19
C MET A 73 -7.62 0.49 2.18
N ARG A 74 -8.74 0.49 1.44
CA ARG A 74 -9.11 1.62 0.56
C ARG A 74 -9.37 2.90 1.34
N ASP A 75 -10.09 2.81 2.45
CA ASP A 75 -10.37 3.97 3.30
C ASP A 75 -9.07 4.57 3.85
N LYS A 76 -8.14 3.70 4.30
CA LYS A 76 -6.79 4.10 4.73
C LYS A 76 -5.96 4.68 3.59
N ALA A 77 -6.02 4.09 2.40
CA ALA A 77 -5.28 4.60 1.25
C ALA A 77 -5.75 6.00 0.84
N GLU A 78 -7.07 6.27 0.88
CA GLU A 78 -7.61 7.61 0.63
C GLU A 78 -7.21 8.61 1.74
N GLU A 79 -7.15 8.18 3.00
CA GLU A 79 -6.60 9.00 4.09
C GLU A 79 -5.15 9.41 3.80
N TRP A 80 -4.30 8.45 3.47
CA TRP A 80 -2.89 8.68 3.13
C TRP A 80 -2.71 9.56 1.90
N ARG A 81 -3.53 9.38 0.87
CA ARG A 81 -3.56 10.26 -0.31
C ARG A 81 -3.84 11.70 0.08
N ARG A 82 -4.80 11.93 0.98
CA ARG A 82 -5.13 13.28 1.46
C ARG A 82 -3.98 13.88 2.26
N LEU A 83 -3.31 13.09 3.10
CA LEU A 83 -2.13 13.51 3.85
C LEU A 83 -0.96 13.86 2.92
N ALA A 84 -0.67 13.01 1.92
CA ALA A 84 0.38 13.23 0.94
C ALA A 84 0.13 14.51 0.11
N LYS A 85 -1.12 14.73 -0.32
CA LYS A 85 -1.52 15.97 -1.00
C LYS A 85 -1.32 17.19 -0.11
N LYS A 86 -1.76 17.13 1.16
CA LYS A 86 -1.60 18.24 2.11
C LYS A 86 -0.12 18.55 2.41
N ALA A 87 0.70 17.52 2.53
CA ALA A 87 2.13 17.69 2.80
C ALA A 87 2.85 18.41 1.65
N THR A 88 2.42 18.19 0.41
CA THR A 88 3.02 18.79 -0.79
C THR A 88 2.29 20.02 -1.33
N GLU A 89 1.25 20.50 -0.63
CA GLU A 89 0.41 21.62 -1.07
C GLU A 89 1.17 22.96 -0.97
N HIS A 90 1.35 23.65 -2.09
CA HIS A 90 1.96 24.98 -2.09
C HIS A 90 0.96 26.07 -1.66
N PRO A 91 1.33 27.08 -0.85
CA PRO A 91 2.68 27.38 -0.34
C PRO A 91 3.00 26.83 1.06
N SER A 92 2.07 26.15 1.72
CA SER A 92 2.13 25.92 3.18
C SER A 92 2.28 24.46 3.61
N GLY A 93 2.42 23.54 2.66
CA GLY A 93 2.59 22.11 2.92
C GLY A 93 3.89 21.84 3.65
N SER A 94 3.88 20.87 4.56
CA SER A 94 5.04 20.54 5.41
C SER A 94 6.28 20.06 4.64
N SER A 95 6.11 19.68 3.37
CA SER A 95 7.18 19.24 2.47
C SER A 95 7.49 20.27 1.37
N VAL A 96 6.94 21.49 1.47
CA VAL A 96 7.30 22.65 0.64
C VAL A 96 8.39 23.44 1.38
N LEU A 97 9.48 23.74 0.68
CA LEU A 97 10.64 24.49 1.21
C LEU A 97 10.40 25.99 1.30
#